data_AF-A0A5R8VRT2-F1
#
_entry.id   AF-A0A5R8VRT2-F1
#
_cell.length_a   1.000
_cell.length_b   1.000
_cell.length_c   1.000
_cell.angle_alpha   90.00
_cell.angle_beta   90.00
_cell.angle_gamma   90.00
#
_symmetry.space_group_name_H-M   'P 1'
#
loop_
_entity.id
_entity.type
_entity.pdbx_description
1 polymer ?
#
loop_
_entity_poly.entity_id
_entity_poly.type
_entity_poly.pdbx_seq_one_letter_code
_entity_poly.pdbx_strand_id
1 'polypeptide(L)'
;MFGGLSFMVDDRMVVAAGRDGGLLVPTNPAAHQALLDRGGRPAYMGRDRPMGPGWITVPHEKLRDAAALAFWLQVGIDSRDTSH
;
A
#
# COMPACT_ATOMS: atom_id res chain seq x y z
N MET A 1 -7.38 -1.07 -13.57
CA MET A 1 -5.96 -0.71 -13.34
C MET A 1 -5.91 0.66 -12.68
N PHE A 2 -5.13 0.82 -11.62
CA PHE A 2 -5.14 1.95 -10.68
C PHE A 2 -4.57 3.29 -11.24
N GLY A 3 -4.58 3.49 -12.56
CA GLY A 3 -4.26 4.76 -13.22
C GLY A 3 -2.79 5.22 -13.13
N GLY A 4 -1.89 4.40 -12.60
CA GLY A 4 -0.48 4.70 -12.36
C GLY A 4 0.45 3.52 -12.65
N LEU A 5 1.62 3.49 -11.99
CA LEU A 5 2.67 2.49 -12.21
C LEU A 5 2.66 1.42 -11.10
N SER A 6 2.50 0.16 -11.48
CA SER A 6 2.58 -0.97 -10.55
C SER A 6 3.98 -1.57 -10.56
N PHE A 7 4.50 -1.84 -9.36
CA PHE A 7 5.79 -2.49 -9.15
C PHE A 7 5.54 -3.90 -8.63
N MET A 8 6.24 -4.85 -9.21
CA MET A 8 6.07 -6.28 -8.97
C MET A 8 7.38 -6.85 -8.42
N VAL A 9 7.28 -7.84 -7.54
CA VAL A 9 8.39 -8.71 -7.11
C VAL A 9 7.87 -10.14 -7.19
N ASP A 10 8.60 -11.02 -7.88
CA ASP A 10 8.20 -12.41 -8.16
C ASP A 10 6.74 -12.54 -8.64
N ASP A 11 6.39 -11.77 -9.67
CA ASP A 11 5.06 -11.74 -10.29
C ASP A 11 3.89 -11.36 -9.35
N ARG A 12 4.20 -10.81 -8.16
CA ARG A 12 3.21 -10.25 -7.23
C ARG A 12 3.39 -8.75 -7.12
N MET A 13 2.29 -8.01 -7.15
CA MET A 13 2.32 -6.56 -6.96
C MET A 13 2.70 -6.24 -5.52
N VAL A 14 3.70 -5.38 -5.33
CA VAL A 14 4.11 -4.91 -4.00
C VAL A 14 3.68 -3.49 -3.72
N VAL A 15 3.59 -2.63 -4.74
CA VAL A 15 2.99 -1.29 -4.64
C VAL A 15 2.48 -0.84 -6.01
N ALA A 16 1.55 0.11 -6.02
CA ALA A 16 1.23 0.91 -7.19
C ALA A 16 1.34 2.40 -6.88
N ALA A 17 2.14 3.13 -7.64
CA ALA A 17 2.30 4.57 -7.53
C ALA A 17 1.19 5.30 -8.30
N GLY A 18 0.44 6.14 -7.58
CA GLY A 18 -0.60 7.01 -8.12
C GLY A 18 -0.06 8.30 -8.73
N ARG A 19 -0.89 8.97 -9.53
CA ARG A 19 -0.54 10.28 -10.14
C ARG A 19 -0.46 11.43 -9.14
N ASP A 20 -1.05 11.25 -7.97
CA ASP A 20 -1.00 12.15 -6.82
C ASP A 20 0.28 12.00 -6.00
N GLY A 21 1.19 11.09 -6.40
CA GLY A 21 2.42 10.80 -5.67
C GLY A 21 2.23 9.89 -4.45
N GLY A 22 1.01 9.37 -4.24
CA GLY A 22 0.74 8.35 -3.22
C GLY A 22 1.05 6.93 -3.71
N LEU A 23 0.99 5.98 -2.78
CA LEU A 23 1.09 4.55 -3.06
C LEU A 23 -0.21 3.84 -2.68
N LEU A 24 -0.62 2.87 -3.48
CA LEU A 24 -1.50 1.78 -3.06
C LEU A 24 -0.64 0.58 -2.71
N VAL A 25 -0.80 0.06 -1.50
CA VAL A 25 0.07 -0.98 -0.93
C VAL A 25 -0.81 -2.16 -0.48
N PRO A 26 -0.61 -3.39 -1.00
CA PRO A 26 -1.15 -4.59 -0.38
C PRO A 26 -0.51 -4.80 0.99
N THR A 27 -1.25 -5.34 1.95
CA THR A 27 -0.77 -5.54 3.32
C THR A 27 -1.36 -6.80 3.92
N ASN A 28 -0.74 -7.30 5.00
CA ASN A 28 -1.38 -8.23 5.91
C ASN A 28 -2.59 -7.55 6.60
N PRO A 29 -3.81 -8.12 6.53
CA PRO A 29 -4.99 -7.59 7.22
C PRO A 29 -4.80 -7.41 8.73
N ALA A 30 -3.98 -8.25 9.38
CA ALA A 30 -3.70 -8.16 10.82
C ALA A 30 -2.88 -6.91 11.18
N ALA A 31 -2.10 -6.37 10.24
CA ALA A 31 -1.31 -5.15 10.44
C ALA A 31 -2.09 -3.87 10.13
N HIS A 32 -3.31 -3.97 9.59
CA HIS A 32 -4.03 -2.85 9.01
C HIS A 32 -4.19 -1.66 9.96
N GLN A 33 -4.59 -1.90 11.21
CA GLN A 33 -4.78 -0.83 12.19
C GLN A 33 -3.48 -0.09 12.52
N ALA A 34 -2.38 -0.82 12.73
CA ALA A 34 -1.07 -0.22 13.01
C ALA A 34 -0.58 0.64 11.82
N LEU A 35 -0.90 0.24 10.59
CA LEU A 35 -0.54 1.00 9.40
C LEU A 35 -1.42 2.25 9.23
N LEU A 36 -2.69 2.21 9.61
CA LEU A 36 -3.53 3.41 9.70
C LEU A 36 -2.97 4.40 10.72
N ASP A 37 -2.58 3.93 11.91
CA ASP A 37 -2.03 4.78 12.97
C ASP A 37 -0.69 5.43 12.56
N ARG A 38 0.07 4.76 11.68
CA ARG A 38 1.30 5.31 11.07
C ARG A 38 1.04 6.37 9.99
N GLY A 39 -0.21 6.55 9.59
CA GLY A 39 -0.63 7.56 8.63
C GLY A 39 -0.97 7.02 7.24
N GLY A 40 -1.11 5.70 7.09
CA GLY A 40 -1.83 5.15 5.96
C GLY A 40 -3.32 5.47 6.05
N ARG A 41 -4.03 5.28 4.94
CA ARG A 41 -5.47 5.56 4.80
C ARG A 41 -6.19 4.34 4.24
N PRO A 42 -7.48 4.14 4.55
CA PRO A 42 -8.26 3.08 3.92
C PRO A 42 -8.18 3.17 2.39
N ALA A 43 -7.92 2.05 1.74
CA ALA A 43 -7.84 1.99 0.29
C ALA A 43 -9.24 1.86 -0.33
N TYR A 44 -9.45 2.56 -1.44
CA TYR A 44 -10.69 2.53 -2.22
C TYR A 44 -10.41 2.12 -3.66
N MET A 45 -11.28 1.30 -4.22
CA MET A 45 -11.34 0.98 -5.63
C MET A 45 -12.32 1.91 -6.32
N GLY A 46 -11.80 2.81 -7.16
CA GLY A 46 -12.61 3.90 -7.70
C GLY A 46 -12.94 4.91 -6.60
N ARG A 47 -14.13 5.52 -6.65
CA ARG A 47 -14.48 6.63 -5.76
C ARG A 47 -14.88 6.16 -4.36
N ASP A 48 -15.71 5.12 -4.26
CA ASP A 48 -16.46 4.86 -3.02
C ASP A 48 -16.42 3.38 -2.56
N ARG A 49 -15.75 2.48 -3.28
CA ARG A 49 -15.72 1.05 -2.91
C ARG A 49 -14.49 0.74 -2.05
N PRO A 50 -14.64 0.46 -0.73
CA PRO A 50 -13.50 0.09 0.10
C PRO A 50 -12.89 -1.24 -0.37
N MET A 51 -11.56 -1.34 -0.34
CA MET A 51 -10.82 -2.56 -0.70
C MET A 51 -10.62 -3.52 0.47
N GLY A 52 -10.96 -3.09 1.69
CA GLY A 52 -10.80 -3.87 2.91
C GLY A 52 -9.38 -3.83 3.49
N PRO A 53 -9.14 -4.54 4.61
CA PRO A 53 -7.94 -4.40 5.42
C PRO A 53 -6.66 -4.95 4.76
N GLY A 54 -6.77 -5.71 3.67
CA GLY A 54 -5.62 -6.19 2.88
C GLY A 54 -4.98 -5.12 2.00
N TRP A 55 -5.49 -3.88 2.03
CA TRP A 55 -5.03 -2.78 1.19
C TRP A 55 -4.98 -1.48 1.98
N ILE A 56 -3.97 -0.66 1.68
CA ILE A 56 -3.84 0.67 2.26
C ILE A 56 -3.35 1.67 1.22
N THR A 57 -3.84 2.91 1.31
CA THR A 57 -3.31 4.04 0.53
C THR A 57 -2.36 4.82 1.42
N VAL A 58 -1.14 5.05 0.94
CA VAL A 58 -0.14 5.88 1.62
C VAL A 58 -0.05 7.21 0.89
N PRO A 59 -0.38 8.32 1.54
CA PRO A 59 -0.39 9.62 0.89
C PRO A 59 1.03 10.17 0.75
N HIS A 60 1.28 11.00 -0.27
CA HIS A 60 2.59 11.53 -0.62
C HIS A 60 3.36 12.13 0.57
N GLU A 61 2.68 12.81 1.50
CA GLU A 61 3.31 13.41 2.68
C GLU A 61 4.00 12.40 3.60
N LYS A 62 3.59 11.12 3.55
CA LYS A 62 4.18 10.02 4.32
C LYS A 62 5.34 9.32 3.59
N LEU A 63 5.70 9.80 2.40
CA LEU A 63 6.70 9.18 1.51
C LEU A 63 7.92 10.08 1.24
N ARG A 64 7.97 11.28 1.83
CA ARG A 64 9.03 12.28 1.53
C ARG A 64 10.40 11.90 2.08
N ASP A 65 10.44 11.01 3.06
CA ASP A 65 11.67 10.47 3.63
C ASP A 65 11.98 9.09 3.07
N ALA A 66 13.25 8.82 2.77
CA ALA A 66 13.68 7.56 2.14
C ALA A 66 13.44 6.34 3.04
N ALA A 67 13.61 6.48 4.35
CA ALA A 67 13.35 5.38 5.30
C ALA A 67 11.85 5.14 5.45
N ALA A 68 11.03 6.19 5.42
CA ALA A 68 9.58 6.08 5.38
C ALA A 68 9.10 5.37 4.11
N LEU A 69 9.62 5.74 2.93
CA LEU A 69 9.33 5.05 1.68
C LEU A 69 9.74 3.58 1.75
N ALA A 70 10.97 3.27 2.20
CA ALA A 70 11.46 1.91 2.34
C ALA A 70 10.56 1.04 3.24
N PHE A 71 10.07 1.61 4.35
CA PHE A 71 9.12 0.93 5.22
C PHE A 71 7.84 0.51 4.47
N TRP A 72 7.23 1.43 3.71
CA TRP A 72 5.99 1.13 2.98
C TRP A 72 6.20 0.14 1.84
N LEU A 73 7.37 0.16 1.20
CA LEU A 73 7.74 -0.88 0.23
C LEU A 73 7.86 -2.24 0.90
N GLN A 74 8.48 -2.30 2.09
CA GLN A 74 8.63 -3.55 2.84
C GLN A 74 7.27 -4.14 3.24
N VAL A 75 6.31 -3.30 3.65
CA VAL A 75 4.93 -3.75 3.93
C VAL A 75 4.32 -4.48 2.74
N GLY A 76 4.50 -3.94 1.53
CA GLY A 76 4.01 -4.55 0.29
C GLY A 76 4.74 -5.83 -0.11
N ILE A 77 6.02 -5.95 0.26
CA ILE A 77 6.80 -7.19 0.07
C ILE A 77 6.32 -8.25 1.07
N ASP A 78 6.16 -7.89 2.34
CA ASP A 78 5.80 -8.81 3.43
C ASP A 78 4.33 -9.26 3.39
N SER A 79 3.46 -8.55 2.67
CA SER A 79 2.06 -8.95 2.47
C SER A 79 1.91 -10.32 1.79
N ARG A 80 3.00 -10.87 1.27
CA ARG A 80 3.09 -12.16 0.59
C ARG A 80 3.10 -13.36 1.55
N ASP A 81 3.48 -13.16 2.81
CA ASP A 81 3.67 -14.25 3.78
C ASP A 81 2.36 -14.78 4.39
N THR A 82 1.22 -14.21 4.00
CA THR A 82 -0.12 -14.66 4.42
C THR A 82 -0.66 -15.88 3.63
N SER A 83 0.12 -16.48 2.73
CA SER A 83 -0.25 -17.73 2.06
C SER A 83 -0.06 -18.93 3.00
N HIS A 84 -1.06 -19.19 3.84
CA HIS A 84 -1.37 -20.56 4.27
C HIS A 84 -2.04 -21.34 3.13
#